data_AF-A0A6N3UQ00-F1
#
_entry.id   AF-A0A6N3UQ00-F1
#
_cell.length_a   1.000
_cell.length_b   1.000
_cell.length_c   1.000
_cell.angle_alpha   90.00
_cell.angle_beta   90.00
_cell.angle_gamma   90.00
#
_symmetry.space_group_name_H-M   'P 1'
#
loop_
_entity.id
_entity.type
_entity.pdbx_description
1 polymer ?
#
loop_
_entity_poly.entity_id
_entity_poly.type
_entity_poly.pdbx_seq_one_letter_code
_entity_poly.pdbx_strand_id
1 'polypeptide(L)'
;MFHHYPDQRPSFLFSPIAADQETIRYGTYLILQADRDALQIQLKATESALQALMGELAAVGLERENLRSLAENKKNVSDHSKTSFLNVIGALVNIMLGSSTAGRRHSIFDSQASIVDSITAHFGGVTGLSKRSLDEKFAAGRRSLEQAKR
;
A
#
# COMPACT_ATOMS: atom_id res chain seq x y z
N MET A 1 -79.36 -29.22 39.07
CA MET A 1 -78.22 -28.45 38.53
C MET A 1 -76.98 -29.30 38.79
N PHE A 2 -76.41 -29.94 37.76
CA PHE A 2 -75.27 -30.84 37.94
C PHE A 2 -73.99 -30.01 38.07
N HIS A 3 -73.38 -30.03 39.24
CA HIS A 3 -72.06 -29.45 39.48
C HIS A 3 -71.01 -30.42 38.96
N HIS A 4 -70.36 -30.08 37.83
CA HIS A 4 -69.25 -30.85 37.29
C HIS A 4 -67.95 -30.36 37.94
N TYR A 5 -67.32 -31.22 38.74
CA TYR A 5 -66.06 -30.92 39.39
C TYR A 5 -64.87 -31.28 38.47
N PRO A 6 -63.76 -30.53 38.51
CA PRO A 6 -62.64 -30.65 37.56
C PRO A 6 -61.96 -32.02 37.50
N ASP A 7 -62.14 -32.79 38.56
CA ASP A 7 -61.60 -34.11 38.88
C ASP A 7 -62.45 -35.29 38.32
N GLN A 8 -63.65 -35.03 37.81
CA GLN A 8 -64.52 -36.03 37.17
C GLN A 8 -64.31 -36.16 35.65
N ARG A 9 -63.07 -36.07 35.18
CA ARG A 9 -62.77 -36.25 33.74
C ARG A 9 -62.74 -37.73 33.37
N PRO A 10 -63.46 -38.19 32.33
CA PRO A 10 -63.44 -39.58 31.90
C PRO A 10 -62.02 -40.00 31.47
N SER A 11 -61.47 -41.02 32.13
CA SER A 11 -60.12 -41.51 31.87
C SER A 11 -59.92 -42.03 30.44
N PHE A 12 -60.99 -42.44 29.75
CA PHE A 12 -60.91 -42.90 28.35
C PHE A 12 -60.61 -41.78 27.35
N LEU A 13 -60.99 -40.53 27.66
CA LEU A 13 -60.69 -39.36 26.82
C LEU A 13 -59.37 -38.70 27.20
N PHE A 14 -58.92 -38.91 28.44
CA PHE A 14 -57.74 -38.29 29.01
C PHE A 14 -56.87 -39.34 29.71
N SER A 15 -56.51 -40.39 28.98
CA SER A 15 -55.51 -41.35 29.45
C SER A 15 -54.27 -40.55 29.86
N PRO A 16 -53.69 -40.78 31.06
CA PRO A 16 -52.41 -40.18 31.40
C PRO A 16 -51.42 -40.66 30.34
N ILE A 17 -51.00 -39.74 29.47
CA ILE A 17 -49.99 -39.98 28.46
C ILE A 17 -48.79 -40.52 29.24
N ALA A 18 -48.42 -41.77 28.98
CA ALA A 18 -47.31 -42.40 29.66
C ALA A 18 -46.12 -41.44 29.59
N ALA A 19 -45.53 -41.12 30.74
CA ALA A 19 -44.45 -40.13 30.88
C ALA A 19 -43.19 -40.46 30.05
N ASP A 20 -43.21 -41.59 29.34
CA ASP A 20 -42.14 -42.17 28.52
C ASP A 20 -42.39 -42.06 27.00
N GLN A 21 -43.49 -41.44 26.56
CA GLN A 21 -43.56 -40.99 25.17
C GLN A 21 -42.77 -39.68 25.08
N GLU A 22 -41.74 -39.64 24.21
CA GLU A 22 -40.97 -38.48 23.75
C GLU A 22 -41.91 -37.41 23.14
N THR A 23 -42.80 -36.87 23.96
CA THR A 23 -43.79 -35.89 23.59
C THR A 23 -43.07 -34.57 23.70
N ILE A 24 -42.64 -34.04 22.56
CA ILE A 24 -41.94 -32.75 22.47
C ILE A 24 -42.74 -31.73 23.29
N ARG A 25 -42.17 -31.31 24.43
CA ARG A 25 -42.83 -30.38 25.33
C ARG A 25 -42.92 -29.03 24.64
N TYR A 26 -44.12 -28.47 24.56
CA TYR A 26 -44.39 -27.19 23.91
C TYR A 26 -43.44 -26.06 24.37
N GLY A 27 -43.12 -26.01 25.67
CA GLY A 27 -42.14 -25.05 26.21
C GLY A 27 -40.73 -25.22 25.65
N THR A 28 -40.26 -26.46 25.47
CA THR A 28 -38.94 -26.75 24.88
C THR A 28 -38.89 -26.32 23.42
N TYR A 29 -39.98 -26.51 22.66
CA TYR A 29 -40.09 -26.03 21.28
C TYR A 29 -40.00 -24.50 21.19
N LEU A 30 -40.72 -23.77 22.05
CA LEU A 30 -40.68 -22.31 22.07
C LEU A 30 -39.30 -21.75 22.43
N ILE A 31 -38.60 -22.38 23.38
CA ILE A 31 -37.22 -22.00 23.74
C ILE A 31 -36.30 -22.18 22.53
N LEU A 32 -36.35 -23.33 21.86
CA LEU A 32 -35.52 -23.59 20.68
C LEU A 32 -35.85 -22.64 19.52
N GLN A 33 -37.12 -22.28 19.37
CA GLN A 33 -37.55 -21.29 18.38
C GLN A 33 -36.97 -19.91 18.69
N ALA A 34 -37.03 -19.46 19.95
CA ALA A 34 -36.45 -18.19 20.37
C ALA A 34 -34.93 -18.15 20.15
N ASP A 35 -34.23 -19.26 20.46
CA ASP A 35 -32.79 -19.38 20.22
C ASP A 35 -32.45 -19.34 18.72
N ARG A 36 -33.24 -20.03 17.88
CA ARG A 36 -33.09 -19.97 16.43
C ARG A 36 -33.26 -18.53 15.92
N ASP A 37 -34.29 -17.83 16.38
CA ASP A 37 -34.57 -16.47 15.94
C ASP A 37 -33.44 -15.52 16.38
N ALA A 38 -32.92 -15.68 17.61
CA ALA A 38 -31.77 -14.94 18.10
C ALA A 38 -30.50 -15.20 17.27
N LEU A 39 -30.20 -16.47 16.97
CA LEU A 39 -29.07 -16.84 16.11
C LEU A 39 -29.22 -16.30 14.69
N GLN A 40 -30.44 -16.30 14.15
CA GLN A 40 -30.69 -15.77 12.81
C GLN A 40 -30.49 -14.26 12.74
N ILE A 41 -30.80 -13.53 13.81
CA ILE A 41 -30.49 -12.09 13.92
C ILE A 41 -28.98 -11.88 13.99
N GLN A 42 -28.28 -12.64 14.83
CA GLN A 42 -26.82 -12.54 14.95
C GLN A 42 -26.12 -12.84 13.63
N LEU A 43 -26.55 -13.88 12.91
CA LEU A 43 -25.99 -14.25 11.62
C LEU A 43 -26.18 -13.15 10.58
N LYS A 44 -27.36 -12.54 10.50
CA LYS A 44 -27.58 -11.39 9.61
C LYS A 44 -26.71 -10.19 9.99
N ALA A 45 -26.54 -9.93 11.29
CA ALA A 45 -25.70 -8.84 11.76
C ALA A 45 -24.23 -9.07 11.39
N THR A 46 -23.70 -10.28 11.59
CA THR A 46 -22.31 -10.62 11.25
C THR A 46 -22.08 -10.60 9.74
N GLU A 47 -23.02 -11.10 8.93
CA GLU A 47 -22.96 -11.02 7.47
C GLU A 47 -22.90 -9.56 6.99
N SER A 48 -23.73 -8.69 7.56
CA SER A 48 -23.72 -7.26 7.21
C SER A 48 -22.39 -6.58 7.57
N ALA A 49 -21.82 -6.92 8.73
CA ALA A 49 -20.53 -6.39 9.17
C ALA A 49 -19.38 -6.87 8.27
N LEU A 50 -19.39 -8.14 7.87
CA LEU A 50 -18.42 -8.69 6.92
C LEU A 50 -18.51 -7.99 5.56
N GLN A 51 -19.72 -7.76 5.06
CA GLN A 51 -19.92 -7.07 3.79
C GLN A 51 -19.41 -5.63 3.85
N ALA A 52 -19.66 -4.91 4.95
CA ALA A 52 -19.11 -3.58 5.17
C ALA A 52 -17.57 -3.59 5.19
N LEU A 53 -16.97 -4.50 5.95
CA LEU A 53 -15.51 -4.62 6.08
C LEU A 53 -14.83 -5.01 4.77
N MET A 54 -15.47 -5.86 3.95
CA MET A 54 -15.00 -6.16 2.60
C MET A 54 -15.06 -4.92 1.68
N GLY A 55 -16.11 -4.11 1.81
CA GLY A 55 -16.24 -2.84 1.08
C GLY A 55 -15.12 -1.85 1.45
N GLU A 56 -14.84 -1.71 2.74
CA GLU A 56 -13.74 -0.88 3.24
C GLU A 56 -12.38 -1.40 2.74
N LEU A 57 -12.13 -2.71 2.82
CA LEU A 57 -10.89 -3.32 2.35
C LEU A 57 -10.70 -3.10 0.84
N ALA A 58 -11.76 -3.21 0.04
CA ALA A 58 -11.71 -2.92 -1.38
C ALA A 58 -11.37 -1.44 -1.67
N ALA A 59 -11.99 -0.52 -0.93
CA ALA A 59 -11.70 0.91 -1.05
C ALA A 59 -10.24 1.23 -0.67
N VAL A 60 -9.76 0.72 0.47
CA VAL A 60 -8.38 0.86 0.93
C VAL A 60 -7.40 0.22 -0.07
N GLY A 61 -7.75 -0.93 -0.65
CA GLY A 61 -6.95 -1.58 -1.67
C GLY A 61 -6.76 -0.71 -2.92
N LEU A 62 -7.83 -0.06 -3.37
CA LEU A 62 -7.80 0.85 -4.52
C LEU A 62 -6.96 2.11 -4.23
N GLU A 63 -7.13 2.71 -3.04
CA GLU A 63 -6.32 3.86 -2.62
C GLU A 63 -4.83 3.51 -2.53
N ARG A 64 -4.50 2.35 -1.95
CA ARG A 64 -3.12 1.88 -1.84
C ARG A 64 -2.46 1.71 -3.21
N GLU A 65 -3.19 1.14 -4.17
CA GLU A 65 -2.68 0.95 -5.53
C GLU A 65 -2.48 2.29 -6.25
N ASN A 66 -3.42 3.23 -6.09
CA ASN A 66 -3.28 4.59 -6.60
C ASN A 66 -2.04 5.30 -6.00
N LEU A 67 -1.86 5.22 -4.68
CA LEU A 67 -0.68 5.80 -4.02
C LEU A 67 0.62 5.15 -4.49
N ARG A 68 0.62 3.83 -4.67
CA ARG A 68 1.77 3.10 -5.19
C ARG A 68 2.14 3.54 -6.60
N SER A 69 1.16 3.62 -7.50
CA SER A 69 1.40 4.05 -8.88
C SER A 69 1.92 5.49 -8.95
N LEU A 70 1.40 6.40 -8.12
CA LEU A 70 1.90 7.78 -8.01
C LEU A 70 3.34 7.82 -7.48
N ALA A 71 3.68 6.99 -6.48
CA ALA A 71 5.03 6.91 -5.93
C ALA A 71 6.02 6.33 -6.95
N GLU A 72 5.65 5.28 -7.67
CA GLU A 72 6.46 4.67 -8.74
C GLU A 72 6.68 5.65 -9.89
N ASN A 73 5.63 6.34 -10.34
CA ASN A 73 5.74 7.38 -11.37
C ASN A 73 6.67 8.52 -10.94
N LYS A 74 6.52 9.04 -9.73
CA LYS A 74 7.41 10.09 -9.20
C LYS A 74 8.86 9.62 -9.13
N LYS A 75 9.10 8.37 -8.70
CA LYS A 75 10.44 7.78 -8.67
C LYS A 75 11.03 7.68 -10.07
N ASN A 76 10.28 7.15 -11.04
CA ASN A 76 10.72 7.02 -12.42
C ASN A 76 11.06 8.38 -13.05
N VAL A 77 10.22 9.40 -12.84
CA VAL A 77 10.48 10.78 -13.29
C VAL A 77 11.74 11.35 -12.62
N SER A 78 11.93 11.07 -11.33
CA SER A 78 13.13 11.52 -10.60
C SER A 78 14.41 10.83 -11.08
N ASP A 79 14.34 9.53 -11.38
CA ASP A 79 15.47 8.75 -11.88
C ASP A 79 15.83 9.16 -13.31
N HIS A 80 14.84 9.42 -14.17
CA HIS A 80 15.05 9.94 -15.51
C HIS A 80 15.68 11.34 -15.47
N SER A 81 15.15 12.23 -14.63
CA SER A 81 15.68 13.58 -14.44
C SER A 81 17.12 13.56 -13.91
N LYS A 82 17.40 12.69 -12.92
CA LYS A 82 18.75 12.48 -12.39
C LYS A 82 19.73 12.00 -13.46
N THR A 83 19.31 11.04 -14.28
CA THR A 83 20.12 10.52 -15.40
C THR A 83 20.40 11.60 -16.43
N SER A 84 19.39 12.41 -16.78
CA SER A 84 19.53 13.55 -17.67
C SER A 84 20.54 14.57 -17.12
N PHE A 85 20.43 14.95 -15.84
CA PHE A 85 21.40 15.84 -15.20
C PHE A 85 22.82 15.28 -15.18
N LEU A 86 22.98 13.98 -14.92
CA LEU A 86 24.28 13.31 -14.97
C LEU A 86 24.87 13.33 -16.39
N ASN A 87 24.06 13.12 -17.42
CA ASN A 87 24.50 13.21 -18.81
C ASN A 87 24.95 14.63 -19.17
N VAL A 88 24.19 15.66 -18.75
CA VAL A 88 24.55 17.07 -18.93
C VAL A 88 25.88 17.38 -18.24
N ILE A 89 26.05 16.96 -16.98
CA ILE A 89 27.31 17.14 -16.23
C ILE A 89 28.47 16.45 -16.96
N GLY A 90 28.29 15.19 -17.37
CA GLY A 90 29.30 14.45 -18.11
C GLY A 90 29.70 15.14 -19.42
N ALA A 91 28.72 15.66 -20.17
CA ALA A 91 28.95 16.35 -21.42
C ALA A 91 29.72 17.66 -21.21
N LEU A 92 29.34 18.45 -20.20
CA LEU A 92 30.05 19.68 -19.85
C LEU A 92 31.50 19.41 -19.45
N VAL A 93 31.74 18.42 -18.60
CA VAL A 93 33.10 18.05 -18.18
C VAL A 93 33.92 17.58 -19.39
N ASN A 94 33.34 16.77 -20.28
CA ASN A 94 34.03 16.29 -21.48
C ASN A 94 34.35 17.44 -22.46
N ILE A 95 33.44 18.39 -22.64
CA ILE A 95 33.68 19.58 -23.47
C ILE A 95 34.78 20.45 -22.85
N MET A 96 34.73 20.72 -21.54
CA MET A 96 35.72 21.55 -20.86
C MET A 96 37.14 20.99 -20.99
N LEU A 97 37.30 19.68 -20.89
CA LEU A 97 38.59 19.00 -21.04
C LEU A 97 38.96 18.68 -22.49
N GLY A 98 38.02 18.91 -23.42
CA GLY A 98 38.17 18.61 -24.83
C GLY A 98 38.85 19.72 -25.62
N SER A 99 39.05 19.45 -26.90
CA SER A 99 39.58 20.40 -27.87
C SER A 99 38.74 20.37 -29.14
N SER A 100 38.67 21.50 -29.82
CA SER A 100 38.06 21.62 -31.14
C SER A 100 38.79 20.76 -32.17
N THR A 101 38.13 20.44 -33.29
CA THR A 101 38.75 19.74 -34.44
C THR A 101 39.98 20.46 -34.98
N ALA A 102 40.08 21.78 -34.77
CA ALA A 102 41.26 22.60 -35.10
C ALA A 102 42.35 22.61 -34.00
N GLY A 103 42.24 21.75 -32.97
CA GLY A 103 43.24 21.62 -31.89
C GLY A 103 43.15 22.67 -30.78
N ARG A 104 42.21 23.62 -30.85
CA ARG A 104 42.03 24.66 -29.82
C ARG A 104 41.29 24.08 -28.61
N ARG A 105 41.90 24.14 -27.41
CA ARG A 105 41.24 23.76 -26.14
C ARG A 105 39.98 24.57 -25.92
N HIS A 106 38.93 23.92 -25.44
CA HIS A 106 37.65 24.58 -25.13
C HIS A 106 37.69 25.36 -23.82
N SER A 107 38.57 24.98 -22.89
CA SER A 107 38.72 25.63 -21.59
C SER A 107 40.19 25.83 -21.22
N ILE A 108 40.41 26.66 -20.21
CA ILE A 108 41.70 26.85 -19.52
C ILE A 108 42.04 25.70 -18.57
N PHE A 109 41.08 24.79 -18.30
CA PHE A 109 41.27 23.69 -17.37
C PHE A 109 41.87 22.47 -18.06
N ASP A 110 42.96 21.97 -17.48
CA ASP A 110 43.74 20.86 -18.04
C ASP A 110 43.41 19.51 -17.42
N SER A 111 42.69 19.51 -16.29
CA SER A 111 42.30 18.30 -15.59
C SER A 111 40.99 18.47 -14.84
N GLN A 112 40.32 17.36 -14.54
CA GLN A 112 39.13 17.36 -13.70
C GLN A 112 39.44 17.92 -12.30
N ALA A 113 40.63 17.63 -11.74
CA ALA A 113 41.03 18.15 -10.44
C ALA A 113 41.09 19.69 -10.43
N SER A 114 41.62 20.30 -11.50
CA SER A 114 41.68 21.76 -11.66
C SER A 114 40.28 22.40 -11.70
N ILE A 115 39.30 21.72 -12.31
CA ILE A 115 37.89 22.15 -12.31
C ILE A 115 37.32 22.07 -10.89
N VAL A 116 37.53 20.96 -10.18
CA VAL A 116 37.04 20.75 -8.81
C VAL A 116 37.61 21.78 -7.85
N ASP A 117 38.92 22.03 -7.91
CA ASP A 117 39.60 22.99 -7.06
C ASP A 117 39.08 24.42 -7.34
N SER A 118 38.87 24.77 -8.61
CA SER A 118 38.31 26.07 -8.99
C SER A 118 36.88 26.26 -8.50
N ILE A 119 36.00 25.25 -8.66
CA ILE A 119 34.62 25.32 -8.15
C ILE A 119 34.62 25.43 -6.62
N THR A 120 35.46 24.64 -5.95
CA THR A 120 35.53 24.66 -4.47
C THR A 120 36.06 25.99 -3.95
N ALA A 121 37.00 26.62 -4.66
CA ALA A 121 37.52 27.94 -4.30
C ALA A 121 36.49 29.07 -4.50
N HIS A 122 35.71 29.03 -5.59
CA HIS A 122 34.74 30.08 -5.89
C HIS A 122 33.37 29.90 -5.20
N PHE A 123 32.95 28.66 -4.96
CA PHE A 123 31.64 28.31 -4.40
C PHE A 123 31.76 27.58 -3.06
N GLY A 124 32.84 27.83 -2.33
CA GLY A 124 33.06 27.29 -0.99
C GLY A 124 31.88 27.57 -0.06
N GLY A 125 31.41 26.53 0.65
CA GLY A 125 30.28 26.63 1.59
C GLY A 125 28.91 26.28 1.00
N VAL A 126 28.79 26.11 -0.31
CA VAL A 126 27.55 25.63 -0.94
C VAL A 126 27.38 24.13 -0.71
N THR A 127 26.25 23.73 -0.13
CA THR A 127 25.92 22.32 0.12
C THR A 127 25.95 21.51 -1.18
N GLY A 128 26.73 20.43 -1.18
CA GLY A 128 26.85 19.54 -2.34
C GLY A 128 27.91 19.96 -3.37
N LEU A 129 28.68 21.02 -3.14
CA LEU A 129 29.85 21.41 -3.94
C LEU A 129 31.18 21.17 -3.20
N SER A 130 31.19 20.26 -2.23
CA SER A 130 32.45 19.80 -1.64
C SER A 130 33.31 19.08 -2.69
N LYS A 131 34.64 19.09 -2.52
CA LYS A 131 35.58 18.36 -3.38
C LYS A 131 35.13 16.91 -3.62
N ARG A 132 34.81 16.19 -2.53
CA ARG A 132 34.28 14.82 -2.57
C ARG A 132 32.99 14.73 -3.40
N SER A 133 32.01 15.60 -3.17
CA SER A 133 30.73 15.58 -3.88
C SER A 133 30.88 15.87 -5.37
N LEU A 134 31.78 16.77 -5.74
CA LEU A 134 32.07 17.09 -7.14
C LEU A 134 32.74 15.91 -7.85
N ASP A 135 33.74 15.29 -7.22
CA ASP A 135 34.40 14.10 -7.77
C ASP A 135 33.40 12.96 -8.00
N GLU A 136 32.52 12.70 -7.03
CA GLU A 136 31.44 11.71 -7.15
C GLU A 136 30.49 12.05 -8.32
N LYS A 137 30.03 13.30 -8.43
CA LYS A 137 29.12 13.75 -9.51
C LYS A 137 29.77 13.70 -10.89
N PHE A 138 31.02 14.11 -11.02
CA PHE A 138 31.75 14.10 -12.28
C PHE A 138 32.05 12.67 -12.74
N ALA A 139 32.44 11.79 -11.82
CA ALA A 139 32.62 10.38 -12.14
C ALA A 139 31.30 9.72 -12.55
N ALA A 140 30.20 9.99 -11.82
CA ALA A 140 28.87 9.49 -12.17
C ALA A 140 28.38 10.02 -13.52
N GLY A 141 28.57 11.31 -13.79
CA GLY A 141 28.18 11.95 -15.05
C GLY A 141 28.92 11.38 -16.25
N ARG A 142 30.24 11.16 -16.15
CA ARG A 142 31.02 10.49 -17.20
C ARG A 142 30.52 9.07 -17.46
N ARG A 143 30.30 8.27 -16.41
CA ARG A 143 29.77 6.90 -16.57
C ARG A 143 28.38 6.88 -17.23
N SER A 144 27.49 7.78 -16.79
CA SER A 144 26.14 7.92 -17.35
C SER A 144 26.19 8.31 -18.84
N LEU A 145 27.04 9.27 -19.19
CA LEU A 145 27.21 9.69 -20.58
C LEU A 145 27.78 8.58 -21.47
N GLU A 146 28.77 7.83 -20.99
CA GLU A 146 29.33 6.69 -21.72
C GLU A 146 28.32 5.55 -21.88
N GLN A 147 27.43 5.33 -20.90
CA GLN A 147 26.32 4.39 -21.02
C GLN A 147 25.28 4.86 -22.03
N ALA A 148 24.99 6.16 -22.09
CA ALA A 148 24.02 6.73 -23.03
C ALA A 148 24.51 6.76 -24.50
N LYS A 149 25.82 6.68 -24.72
CA LYS A 149 26.44 6.61 -26.06
C LYS A 149 26.54 5.18 -26.60
N ARG A 150 26.41 4.16 -25.75
CA ARG A 150 26.43 2.75 -26.12
C ARG A 150 25.08 2.32 -26.66
#